data_AF-A0A811N8F2-F1
#
_entry.id   AF-A0A811N8F2-F1
#
_cell.length_a   1.000
_cell.length_b   1.000
_cell.length_c   1.000
_cell.angle_alpha   90.00
_cell.angle_beta   90.00
_cell.angle_gamma   90.00
#
_symmetry.space_group_name_H-M   'P 1'
#
loop_
_entity.id
_entity.type
_entity.pdbx_description
1 polymer ?
#
loop_
_entity_poly.entity_id
_entity_poly.type
_entity_poly.pdbx_seq_one_letter_code
_entity_poly.pdbx_strand_id
1 'polypeptide(L)'
;MDIDAPSDVAAELSVPAYFLFPSGASDLAVFLNLPYYYPTVPSFREMGKTTLVRCFLGMPPIRAVDMLQSIHDKESDATKVRLYQFKRMAEGRGVLIQFPEPDLERLLLVGFLERTRNRGMVVKNWAPQSEVVQHEAVAAFVTHCGWNSTLEAIMSGLPMICWPMYAEQCMNKVFMVEEMKIAVDVEGYEEFVKAVEVEAKVRLVMDTDQGKMLRERLAIVKERALDAIHEGGSSEAALAKFLKNMEVENAIAPHG
;
A
#
# COMPACT_ATOMS: atom_id res chain seq x y z
N MET A 1 23.08 14.36 27.19
CA MET A 1 22.03 14.34 28.22
C MET A 1 21.53 12.92 28.21
N ASP A 2 22.03 12.10 29.12
CA ASP A 2 21.59 10.71 29.26
C ASP A 2 20.21 10.75 29.91
N ILE A 3 19.20 10.68 29.06
CA ILE A 3 17.83 10.39 29.48
C ILE A 3 17.65 8.93 29.10
N ASP A 4 17.66 8.04 30.08
CA ASP A 4 17.36 6.63 29.86
C ASP A 4 16.03 6.54 29.11
N ALA A 5 16.07 5.99 27.90
CA ALA A 5 14.85 5.82 27.14
C ALA A 5 13.96 4.83 27.90
N PRO A 6 12.63 4.93 27.84
CA PRO A 6 11.74 3.95 28.48
C PRO A 6 12.05 2.49 28.07
N SER A 7 12.66 2.27 26.91
CA SER A 7 13.19 0.97 26.46
C SER A 7 14.35 0.45 27.31
N ASP A 8 15.19 1.34 27.82
CA ASP A 8 16.41 1.01 28.56
C ASP A 8 16.03 0.58 29.98
N VAL A 9 15.10 1.32 30.62
CA VAL A 9 14.47 0.93 31.89
C VAL A 9 13.72 -0.41 31.77
N ALA A 10 13.00 -0.63 30.67
CA ALA A 10 12.30 -1.89 30.44
C ALA A 10 13.29 -3.07 30.27
N ALA A 11 14.44 -2.85 29.62
CA ALA A 11 15.49 -3.84 29.50
C ALA A 11 16.11 -4.20 30.85
N GLU A 12 16.40 -3.21 31.70
CA GLU A 12 16.90 -3.42 33.08
C GLU A 12 15.91 -4.25 33.92
N LEU A 13 14.61 -4.02 33.77
CA LEU A 13 13.55 -4.73 34.47
C LEU A 13 13.14 -6.05 33.80
N SER A 14 13.82 -6.47 32.73
CA SER A 14 13.48 -7.67 31.95
C SER A 14 12.06 -7.69 31.37
N VAL A 15 11.48 -6.51 31.12
CA VAL A 15 10.14 -6.33 30.52
C VAL A 15 10.28 -6.08 29.00
N PRO A 16 9.52 -6.77 28.13
CA PRO A 16 9.56 -6.49 26.70
C PRO A 16 8.98 -5.10 26.40
N ALA A 17 9.78 -4.23 25.77
CA ALA A 17 9.34 -2.94 25.27
C ALA A 17 8.96 -3.01 23.78
N TYR A 18 7.82 -2.42 23.43
CA TYR A 18 7.31 -2.29 22.07
C TYR A 18 7.12 -0.80 21.76
N PHE A 19 7.45 -0.39 20.54
CA PHE A 19 7.19 0.97 20.07
C PHE A 19 5.85 1.02 19.34
N LEU A 20 5.00 2.00 19.68
CA LEU A 20 3.83 2.28 18.88
C LEU A 20 4.14 3.35 17.84
N PHE A 21 4.04 3.02 16.56
CA PHE A 21 4.27 3.93 15.43
C PHE A 21 2.96 4.28 14.72
N PRO A 22 2.40 5.47 14.94
CA PRO A 22 1.07 5.83 14.42
C PRO A 22 1.11 6.43 13.00
N SER A 23 1.93 5.89 12.10
CA SER A 23 2.01 6.30 10.69
C SER A 23 2.21 5.09 9.77
N GLY A 24 2.25 5.32 8.45
CA GLY A 24 2.39 4.24 7.46
C GLY A 24 3.72 3.48 7.58
N ALA A 25 3.71 2.19 7.24
CA ALA A 25 4.92 1.36 7.22
C ALA A 25 6.01 1.91 6.28
N SER A 26 5.62 2.67 5.24
CA SER A 26 6.51 3.44 4.38
C SER A 26 7.32 4.48 5.15
N ASP A 27 6.65 5.24 6.02
CA ASP A 27 7.29 6.26 6.85
C ASP A 27 8.18 5.61 7.90
N LEU A 28 7.76 4.46 8.44
CA LEU A 28 8.57 3.66 9.34
C LEU A 28 9.86 3.19 8.66
N ALA A 29 9.76 2.61 7.46
CA ALA A 29 10.92 2.17 6.69
C ALA A 29 11.87 3.34 6.39
N VAL A 30 11.31 4.51 6.07
CA VAL A 30 12.07 5.75 5.90
C VAL A 30 12.80 6.11 7.20
N PHE A 31 12.09 6.19 8.32
CA PHE A 31 12.66 6.61 9.59
C PHE A 31 13.68 5.63 10.14
N LEU A 32 13.51 4.32 9.99
CA LEU A 32 14.48 3.32 10.46
C LEU A 32 15.83 3.42 9.73
N ASN A 33 15.84 3.81 8.45
CA ASN A 33 17.07 3.95 7.66
C ASN A 33 17.72 5.35 7.81
N LEU A 34 16.94 6.35 8.18
CA LEU A 34 17.34 7.74 8.20
C LEU A 34 18.53 8.07 9.15
N PRO A 35 18.66 7.48 10.36
CA PRO A 35 19.83 7.67 11.22
C PRO A 35 21.16 7.27 10.58
N TYR A 36 21.13 6.33 9.63
CA TYR A 36 22.32 5.83 8.95
C TYR A 36 22.62 6.63 7.68
N TYR A 37 21.57 7.08 6.99
CA TYR A 37 21.72 7.86 5.76
C TYR A 37 21.96 9.35 5.99
N TYR A 38 21.16 10.01 6.82
CA TYR A 38 21.17 11.47 6.90
C TYR A 38 22.52 12.08 7.33
N PRO A 39 23.34 11.42 8.19
CA PRO A 39 24.70 11.89 8.47
C PRO A 39 25.61 11.99 7.23
N THR A 40 25.35 11.21 6.18
CA THR A 40 26.19 11.11 4.97
C THR A 40 25.87 12.13 3.88
N VAL A 41 24.82 12.92 4.04
CA VAL A 41 24.37 13.91 3.04
C VAL A 41 24.26 15.31 3.65
N PRO A 42 24.24 16.39 2.83
CA PRO A 42 23.97 17.74 3.30
C PRO A 42 22.59 17.87 3.96
N SER A 43 22.33 19.03 4.54
CA SER A 43 21.03 19.29 5.18
C SER A 43 19.90 19.22 4.14
N PHE A 44 18.73 18.64 4.46
CA PHE A 44 17.67 18.52 3.46
C PHE A 44 17.16 19.89 2.96
N ARG A 45 17.22 20.91 3.82
CA ARG A 45 16.99 22.31 3.43
C ARG A 45 17.92 22.76 2.29
N GLU A 46 19.20 22.41 2.36
CA GLU A 46 20.22 22.77 1.36
C GLU A 46 20.06 21.95 0.08
N MET A 47 19.66 20.69 0.23
CA MET A 47 19.45 19.78 -0.88
C MET A 47 18.21 20.15 -1.73
N GLY A 48 17.23 20.86 -1.17
CA GLY A 48 16.08 21.36 -1.92
C GLY A 48 15.31 20.24 -2.63
N LYS A 49 15.08 20.38 -3.94
CA LYS A 49 14.33 19.39 -4.74
C LYS A 49 15.13 18.14 -5.09
N THR A 50 16.36 17.99 -4.58
CA THR A 50 17.22 16.84 -4.86
C THR A 50 16.57 15.55 -4.36
N THR A 51 16.56 14.54 -5.22
CA THR A 51 15.97 13.23 -4.91
C THR A 51 16.94 12.35 -4.12
N LEU A 52 16.44 11.67 -3.09
CA LEU A 52 17.18 10.75 -2.24
C LEU A 52 17.18 9.34 -2.86
N VAL A 53 17.86 9.18 -3.99
CA VAL A 53 17.69 8.03 -4.93
C VAL A 53 18.19 6.67 -4.40
N ARG A 54 18.72 6.56 -3.18
CA ARG A 54 19.28 5.29 -2.65
C ARG A 54 18.99 5.02 -1.18
N CYS A 55 18.09 5.79 -0.58
CA CYS A 55 17.94 5.83 0.87
C CYS A 55 17.03 4.70 1.41
N PHE A 56 16.08 4.22 0.60
CA PHE A 56 15.02 3.31 1.04
C PHE A 56 14.74 2.25 -0.05
N LEU A 57 15.25 1.03 0.12
CA LEU A 57 15.01 -0.07 -0.83
C LEU A 57 13.50 -0.30 -1.02
N GLY A 58 13.03 -0.32 -2.26
CA GLY A 58 11.62 -0.58 -2.60
C GLY A 58 10.67 0.62 -2.45
N MET A 59 11.17 1.80 -2.08
CA MET A 59 10.37 3.03 -1.97
C MET A 59 10.49 3.92 -3.21
N PRO A 60 9.44 4.70 -3.56
CA PRO A 60 9.53 5.70 -4.62
C PRO A 60 10.59 6.76 -4.27
N PRO A 61 11.21 7.42 -5.27
CA PRO A 61 12.21 8.44 -5.01
C PRO A 61 11.60 9.62 -4.25
N ILE A 62 12.11 9.90 -3.04
CA ILE A 62 11.64 11.01 -2.18
C ILE A 62 12.56 12.21 -2.38
N ARG A 63 12.00 13.42 -2.59
CA ARG A 63 12.81 14.65 -2.66
C ARG A 63 13.14 15.12 -1.25
N ALA A 64 14.32 15.72 -1.06
CA ALA A 64 14.73 16.25 0.24
C ALA A 64 13.72 17.27 0.81
N VAL A 65 13.12 18.11 -0.03
CA VAL A 65 12.02 19.02 0.36
C VAL A 65 10.75 18.33 0.85
N ASP A 66 10.49 17.08 0.44
CA ASP A 66 9.30 16.32 0.84
C ASP A 66 9.53 15.52 2.14
N MET A 67 10.78 15.46 2.63
CA MET A 67 11.11 14.83 3.91
C MET A 67 10.48 15.60 5.08
N LEU A 68 10.35 14.94 6.23
CA LEU A 68 9.76 15.53 7.44
C LEU A 68 10.43 16.88 7.79
N GLN A 69 9.64 17.94 7.93
CA GLN A 69 10.19 19.30 8.12
C GLN A 69 11.08 19.44 9.37
N SER A 70 10.82 18.66 10.43
CA SER A 70 11.62 18.69 11.65
C SER A 70 13.04 18.14 11.50
N ILE A 71 13.36 17.54 10.35
CA ILE A 71 14.69 17.05 10.01
C ILE A 71 15.29 17.80 8.82
N HIS A 72 14.75 18.97 8.47
CA HIS A 72 15.28 19.75 7.34
C HIS A 72 16.58 20.48 7.64
N ASP A 73 16.81 20.81 8.91
CA ASP A 73 18.03 21.44 9.39
C ASP A 73 18.83 20.44 10.22
N LYS A 74 19.91 19.92 9.63
CA LYS A 74 20.77 18.90 10.21
C LYS A 74 21.34 19.27 11.57
N GLU A 75 21.63 20.55 11.78
CA GLU A 75 22.26 21.05 13.00
C GLU A 75 21.26 21.34 14.12
N SER A 76 19.96 21.39 13.79
CA SER A 76 18.92 21.67 14.78
C SER A 76 18.81 20.56 15.83
N ASP A 77 18.55 20.95 17.07
CA ASP A 77 18.33 20.00 18.16
C ASP A 77 17.13 19.09 17.89
N ALA A 78 16.12 19.60 17.17
CA ALA A 78 14.97 18.81 16.72
C ALA A 78 15.39 17.63 15.82
N THR A 79 16.32 17.84 14.89
CA THR A 79 16.87 16.76 14.06
C THR A 79 17.60 15.73 14.90
N LYS A 80 18.47 16.17 15.82
CA LYS A 80 19.26 15.27 16.68
C LYS A 80 18.35 14.38 17.54
N VAL A 81 17.32 14.96 18.14
CA VAL A 81 16.30 14.23 18.91
C VAL A 81 15.54 13.24 18.04
N ARG A 82 15.12 13.64 16.82
CA ARG A 82 14.38 12.75 15.91
C ARG A 82 15.21 11.57 15.42
N LEU A 83 16.46 11.80 15.03
CA LEU A 83 17.35 10.71 14.61
C LEU A 83 17.66 9.76 15.76
N TYR A 84 17.84 10.27 16.98
CA TYR A 84 17.99 9.44 18.17
C TYR A 84 16.75 8.56 18.42
N GLN A 85 15.54 9.14 18.34
CA GLN A 85 14.28 8.40 18.48
C GLN A 85 14.12 7.30 17.42
N PHE A 86 14.41 7.60 16.15
CA PHE A 86 14.32 6.63 15.07
C PHE A 86 15.33 5.49 15.21
N LYS A 87 16.55 5.79 15.65
CA LYS A 87 17.56 4.77 15.96
C LYS A 87 17.09 3.85 17.09
N ARG A 88 16.54 4.41 18.16
CA ARG A 88 16.00 3.64 19.30
C ARG A 88 14.82 2.75 18.91
N MET A 89 14.00 3.18 17.95
CA MET A 89 12.90 2.39 17.40
C MET A 89 13.39 1.14 16.65
N ALA A 90 14.53 1.22 15.96
CA ALA A 90 15.16 0.08 15.28
C ALA A 90 15.74 -0.97 16.25
N GLU A 91 16.04 -0.56 17.48
CA GLU A 91 16.62 -1.41 18.52
C GLU A 91 15.55 -2.03 19.46
N GLY A 92 14.27 -1.72 19.25
CA GLY A 92 13.15 -2.29 20.02
C GLY A 92 12.85 -3.75 19.67
N ARG A 93 12.22 -4.50 20.59
CA ARG A 93 11.81 -5.91 20.36
C ARG A 93 10.71 -6.07 19.30
N GLY A 94 9.98 -4.99 19.00
CA GLY A 94 8.96 -4.94 17.96
C GLY A 94 8.35 -3.55 17.85
N VAL A 95 7.86 -3.21 16.67
CA VAL A 95 7.12 -1.98 16.40
C VAL A 95 5.67 -2.36 16.11
N LEU A 96 4.75 -1.89 16.94
CA LEU A 96 3.31 -1.95 16.74
C LEU A 96 2.89 -0.72 15.93
N ILE A 97 2.05 -0.88 14.92
CA ILE A 97 1.45 0.23 14.18
C ILE A 97 -0.02 0.30 14.61
N GLN A 98 -0.46 1.41 15.22
CA GLN A 98 -1.89 1.66 15.50
C GLN A 98 -2.38 2.79 14.63
N PHE A 99 -3.50 2.54 13.97
CA PHE A 99 -4.36 3.58 13.42
C PHE A 99 -5.30 4.03 14.54
N PRO A 100 -5.43 5.34 14.84
CA PRO A 100 -6.49 5.77 15.74
C PRO A 100 -7.83 5.31 15.17
N GLU A 101 -8.66 4.69 16.01
CA GLU A 101 -9.98 4.23 15.59
C GLU A 101 -10.80 5.40 15.03
N PRO A 102 -11.31 5.30 13.78
CA PRO A 102 -12.08 6.38 13.19
C PRO A 102 -13.38 6.60 13.96
N ASP A 103 -13.66 7.86 14.27
CA ASP A 103 -14.93 8.31 14.81
C ASP A 103 -15.97 8.38 13.68
N LEU A 104 -16.74 7.29 13.52
CA LEU A 104 -17.72 7.17 12.46
C LEU A 104 -18.89 8.15 12.60
N GLU A 105 -19.22 8.60 13.81
CA GLU A 105 -20.29 9.58 14.01
C GLU A 105 -19.91 10.97 13.50
N ARG A 106 -18.61 11.30 13.54
CA ARG A 106 -18.07 12.54 12.96
C ARG A 106 -17.83 12.46 11.46
N LEU A 107 -17.42 11.29 10.96
CA LEU A 107 -17.05 11.12 9.55
C LEU A 107 -18.25 10.88 8.63
N LEU A 108 -19.32 10.28 9.14
CA LEU A 108 -20.50 9.92 8.36
C LEU A 108 -21.65 10.87 8.64
N LEU A 109 -22.56 10.99 7.66
CA LEU A 109 -23.78 11.77 7.84
C LEU A 109 -24.60 11.23 9.03
N VAL A 110 -25.18 12.13 9.81
CA VAL A 110 -26.02 11.78 10.97
C VAL A 110 -27.04 10.71 10.58
N GLY A 111 -27.10 9.64 11.36
CA GLY A 111 -27.99 8.49 11.16
C GLY A 111 -27.63 7.57 9.99
N PHE A 112 -26.45 7.71 9.35
CA PHE A 112 -26.03 6.85 8.24
C PHE A 112 -26.04 5.37 8.63
N LEU A 113 -25.38 5.01 9.73
CA LEU A 113 -25.27 3.63 10.21
C LEU A 113 -26.65 3.02 10.48
N GLU A 114 -27.56 3.79 11.09
CA GLU A 114 -28.93 3.35 11.38
C GLU A 114 -29.74 3.12 10.09
N ARG A 115 -29.61 4.01 9.10
CA ARG A 115 -30.29 3.86 7.79
C ARG A 115 -29.76 2.69 6.95
N THR A 116 -28.55 2.22 7.20
CA THR A 116 -27.90 1.17 6.40
C THR A 116 -27.75 -0.17 7.12
N ARG A 117 -28.03 -0.24 8.43
CA ARG A 117 -27.77 -1.42 9.29
C ARG A 117 -28.23 -2.79 8.76
N ASN A 118 -29.32 -2.82 7.99
CA ASN A 118 -29.90 -4.07 7.47
C ASN A 118 -29.37 -4.47 6.08
N ARG A 119 -28.54 -3.62 5.45
CA ARG A 119 -28.07 -3.79 4.06
C ARG A 119 -26.63 -3.35 3.82
N GLY A 120 -25.92 -2.95 4.87
CA GLY A 120 -24.58 -2.42 4.79
C GLY A 120 -23.85 -2.57 6.11
N MET A 121 -22.55 -2.76 6.02
CA MET A 121 -21.65 -2.88 7.16
C MET A 121 -20.48 -1.93 6.95
N VAL A 122 -20.11 -1.18 7.99
CA VAL A 122 -18.92 -0.31 7.99
C VAL A 122 -17.88 -0.96 8.88
N VAL A 123 -16.78 -1.40 8.28
CA VAL A 123 -15.62 -1.93 8.99
C VAL A 123 -14.59 -0.81 9.12
N LYS A 124 -14.03 -0.64 10.32
CA LYS A 124 -13.04 0.41 10.61
C LYS A 124 -11.64 -0.09 10.28
N ASN A 125 -10.80 0.79 9.75
CA ASN A 125 -9.37 0.59 9.49
C ASN A 125 -9.03 -0.54 8.50
N TRP A 126 -9.36 -1.78 8.83
CA TRP A 126 -8.96 -2.95 8.07
C TRP A 126 -10.07 -4.02 8.06
N ALA A 127 -10.25 -4.63 6.89
CA ALA A 127 -11.05 -5.83 6.70
C ALA A 127 -10.15 -6.92 6.08
N PRO A 128 -10.43 -8.22 6.30
CA PRO A 128 -9.69 -9.31 5.66
C PRO A 128 -9.98 -9.36 4.17
N GLN A 129 -9.39 -8.44 3.40
CA GLN A 129 -9.75 -8.19 2.00
C GLN A 129 -9.67 -9.46 1.15
N SER A 130 -8.63 -10.26 1.33
CA SER A 130 -8.45 -11.52 0.60
C SER A 130 -9.63 -12.47 0.82
N GLU A 131 -10.13 -12.60 2.05
CA GLU A 131 -11.30 -13.41 2.38
C GLU A 131 -12.59 -12.80 1.82
N VAL A 132 -12.75 -11.48 1.93
CA VAL A 132 -13.93 -10.77 1.42
C VAL A 132 -14.03 -10.90 -0.11
N VAL A 133 -12.95 -10.62 -0.83
CA VAL A 133 -12.91 -10.63 -2.29
C VAL A 133 -13.12 -12.03 -2.87
N GLN A 134 -12.71 -13.08 -2.14
CA GLN A 134 -12.92 -14.48 -2.54
C GLN A 134 -14.31 -15.01 -2.17
N HIS A 135 -15.08 -14.30 -1.36
CA HIS A 135 -16.36 -14.78 -0.86
C HIS A 135 -17.44 -14.73 -1.95
N GLU A 136 -18.19 -15.84 -2.13
CA GLU A 136 -19.20 -16.00 -3.20
C GLU A 136 -20.31 -14.94 -3.19
N ALA A 137 -20.63 -14.38 -2.02
CA ALA A 137 -21.62 -13.33 -1.86
C ALA A 137 -21.16 -11.95 -2.39
N VAL A 138 -19.86 -11.77 -2.68
CA VAL A 138 -19.32 -10.51 -3.18
C VAL A 138 -19.38 -10.50 -4.70
N ALA A 139 -20.09 -9.52 -5.25
CA ALA A 139 -20.38 -9.44 -6.69
C ALA A 139 -19.68 -8.28 -7.41
N ALA A 140 -19.12 -7.32 -6.67
CA ALA A 140 -18.36 -6.20 -7.20
C ALA A 140 -17.34 -5.68 -6.17
N PHE A 141 -16.25 -5.07 -6.65
CA PHE A 141 -15.21 -4.47 -5.82
C PHE A 141 -14.91 -3.04 -6.24
N VAL A 142 -15.23 -2.07 -5.39
CA VAL A 142 -14.77 -0.69 -5.57
C VAL A 142 -13.33 -0.60 -5.09
N THR A 143 -12.41 -0.22 -5.95
CA THR A 143 -10.98 -0.28 -5.66
C THR A 143 -10.23 0.95 -6.18
N HIS A 144 -9.24 1.37 -5.41
CA HIS A 144 -8.23 2.34 -5.83
C HIS A 144 -7.26 1.84 -6.90
N CYS A 145 -7.41 0.62 -7.42
CA CYS A 145 -6.58 0.06 -8.51
C CYS A 145 -5.12 -0.20 -8.13
N GLY A 146 -4.81 -0.35 -6.84
CA GLY A 146 -3.50 -0.88 -6.41
C GLY A 146 -3.30 -2.29 -6.92
N TRP A 147 -2.13 -2.58 -7.49
CA TRP A 147 -1.92 -3.80 -8.28
C TRP A 147 -2.17 -5.11 -7.51
N ASN A 148 -1.81 -5.17 -6.23
CA ASN A 148 -2.09 -6.34 -5.38
C ASN A 148 -3.60 -6.62 -5.26
N SER A 149 -4.40 -5.59 -4.99
CA SER A 149 -5.86 -5.73 -4.89
C SER A 149 -6.50 -6.07 -6.24
N THR A 150 -5.93 -5.54 -7.33
CA THR A 150 -6.34 -5.93 -8.69
C THR A 150 -6.08 -7.41 -8.96
N LEU A 151 -4.92 -7.94 -8.58
CA LEU A 151 -4.60 -9.36 -8.74
C LEU A 151 -5.52 -10.24 -7.89
N GLU A 152 -5.77 -9.89 -6.62
CA GLU A 152 -6.72 -10.63 -5.76
C GLU A 152 -8.12 -10.71 -6.39
N ALA A 153 -8.60 -9.60 -6.96
CA ALA A 153 -9.88 -9.55 -7.64
C ALA A 153 -9.91 -10.36 -8.94
N ILE A 154 -8.84 -10.30 -9.75
CA ILE A 154 -8.69 -11.12 -10.98
C ILE A 154 -8.73 -12.60 -10.62
N MET A 155 -7.94 -13.03 -9.62
CA MET A 155 -7.90 -14.42 -9.17
C MET A 155 -9.23 -14.89 -8.59
N SER A 156 -10.06 -13.96 -8.11
CA SER A 156 -11.41 -14.23 -7.62
C SER A 156 -12.49 -14.13 -8.70
N GLY A 157 -12.17 -13.61 -9.89
CA GLY A 157 -13.14 -13.38 -10.97
C GLY A 157 -14.10 -12.22 -10.68
N LEU A 158 -13.68 -11.27 -9.84
CA LEU A 158 -14.54 -10.23 -9.29
C LEU A 158 -14.44 -8.91 -10.10
N PRO A 159 -15.54 -8.41 -10.68
CA PRO A 159 -15.51 -7.16 -11.43
C PRO A 159 -15.24 -5.96 -10.54
N MET A 160 -14.48 -5.01 -11.08
CA MET A 160 -13.98 -3.86 -10.36
C MET A 160 -14.61 -2.55 -10.83
N ILE A 161 -14.87 -1.65 -9.88
CA ILE A 161 -15.19 -0.25 -10.09
C ILE A 161 -13.93 0.53 -9.66
N CYS A 162 -13.21 1.04 -10.66
CA CYS A 162 -11.92 1.68 -10.51
C CYS A 162 -12.07 3.14 -10.07
N TRP A 163 -11.48 3.48 -8.93
CA TRP A 163 -11.44 4.82 -8.37
C TRP A 163 -10.03 5.16 -7.87
N PRO A 164 -9.08 5.38 -8.79
CA PRO A 164 -7.66 5.56 -8.46
C PRO A 164 -7.39 6.82 -7.62
N MET A 165 -6.34 6.78 -6.80
CA MET A 165 -6.01 7.87 -5.86
C MET A 165 -4.56 8.38 -5.99
N TYR A 166 -3.56 7.50 -6.12
CA TYR A 166 -2.15 7.87 -6.12
C TYR A 166 -1.24 6.85 -6.83
N ALA A 167 0.06 7.12 -6.89
CA ALA A 167 1.07 6.27 -7.53
C ALA A 167 0.70 5.91 -8.99
N GLU A 168 0.82 4.63 -9.38
CA GLU A 168 0.53 4.14 -10.74
C GLU A 168 -0.92 3.68 -10.94
N GLN A 169 -1.80 3.91 -9.96
CA GLN A 169 -3.18 3.42 -9.96
C GLN A 169 -3.99 3.90 -11.17
N CYS A 170 -3.79 5.15 -11.61
CA CYS A 170 -4.45 5.67 -12.81
C CYS A 170 -4.04 4.91 -14.07
N MET A 171 -2.80 4.42 -14.14
CA MET A 171 -2.31 3.60 -15.25
C MET A 171 -2.87 2.18 -15.17
N ASN A 172 -2.88 1.57 -13.98
CA ASN A 172 -3.51 0.26 -13.77
C ASN A 172 -4.98 0.27 -14.21
N LYS A 173 -5.73 1.32 -13.83
CA LYS A 173 -7.11 1.55 -14.30
C LYS A 173 -7.21 1.49 -15.83
N VAL A 174 -6.36 2.21 -16.56
CA VAL A 174 -6.39 2.21 -18.04
C VAL A 174 -6.22 0.80 -18.58
N PHE A 175 -5.25 0.03 -18.09
CA PHE A 175 -5.08 -1.37 -18.52
C PHE A 175 -6.30 -2.23 -18.21
N MET A 176 -6.89 -2.08 -17.02
CA MET A 176 -8.05 -2.87 -16.60
C MET A 176 -9.31 -2.55 -17.40
N VAL A 177 -9.56 -1.27 -17.69
CA VAL A 177 -10.76 -0.77 -18.37
C VAL A 177 -10.63 -0.91 -19.89
N GLU A 178 -9.55 -0.40 -20.48
CA GLU A 178 -9.41 -0.27 -21.93
C GLU A 178 -8.89 -1.55 -22.59
N GLU A 179 -7.84 -2.16 -22.01
CA GLU A 179 -7.16 -3.30 -22.61
C GLU A 179 -7.80 -4.63 -22.19
N MET A 180 -7.89 -4.87 -20.89
CA MET A 180 -8.39 -6.14 -20.34
C MET A 180 -9.91 -6.23 -20.43
N LYS A 181 -10.60 -5.08 -20.31
CA LYS A 181 -12.06 -4.93 -20.29
C LYS A 181 -12.73 -5.71 -19.16
N ILE A 182 -12.13 -5.64 -17.98
CA ILE A 182 -12.57 -6.35 -16.75
C ILE A 182 -13.09 -5.43 -15.66
N ALA A 183 -13.07 -4.11 -15.90
CA ALA A 183 -13.48 -3.11 -14.95
C ALA A 183 -14.17 -1.92 -15.64
N VAL A 184 -14.84 -1.09 -14.85
CA VAL A 184 -15.28 0.27 -15.22
C VAL A 184 -14.64 1.28 -14.30
N ASP A 185 -14.47 2.52 -14.73
CA ASP A 185 -13.99 3.60 -13.88
C ASP A 185 -15.09 4.57 -13.44
N VAL A 186 -14.86 5.21 -12.30
CA VAL A 186 -15.69 6.29 -11.75
C VAL A 186 -15.40 7.58 -12.51
N GLU A 187 -16.37 8.17 -13.18
CA GLU A 187 -16.13 9.37 -13.97
C GLU A 187 -15.86 10.59 -13.09
N GLY A 188 -14.87 11.40 -13.47
CA GLY A 188 -14.47 12.59 -12.72
C GLY A 188 -13.80 12.28 -11.37
N TYR A 189 -13.17 11.10 -11.22
CA TYR A 189 -12.43 10.73 -10.01
C TYR A 189 -11.29 11.71 -9.66
N GLU A 190 -10.87 12.55 -10.61
CA GLU A 190 -9.89 13.62 -10.39
C GLU A 190 -10.43 14.77 -9.51
N GLU A 191 -11.75 14.89 -9.38
CA GLU A 191 -12.42 15.91 -8.59
C GLU A 191 -13.39 15.28 -7.58
N PHE A 192 -14.32 16.09 -7.05
CA PHE A 192 -15.36 15.59 -6.15
C PHE A 192 -16.42 14.79 -6.91
N VAL A 193 -16.37 13.47 -6.77
CA VAL A 193 -17.37 12.55 -7.33
C VAL A 193 -18.69 12.67 -6.57
N LYS A 194 -19.79 12.86 -7.31
CA LYS A 194 -21.14 12.94 -6.74
C LYS A 194 -21.70 11.54 -6.49
N ALA A 195 -22.58 11.42 -5.49
CA ALA A 195 -23.24 10.16 -5.15
C ALA A 195 -23.98 9.49 -6.33
N VAL A 196 -24.53 10.28 -7.25
CA VAL A 196 -25.23 9.79 -8.44
C VAL A 196 -24.32 8.97 -9.37
N GLU A 197 -23.04 9.33 -9.44
CA GLU A 197 -22.05 8.63 -10.27
C GLU A 197 -21.67 7.30 -9.63
N VAL A 198 -21.44 7.30 -8.32
CA VAL A 198 -21.18 6.06 -7.55
C VAL A 198 -22.34 5.09 -7.68
N GLU A 199 -23.58 5.58 -7.53
CA GLU A 199 -24.78 4.75 -7.72
C GLU A 199 -24.85 4.18 -9.13
N ALA A 200 -24.59 4.99 -10.17
CA ALA A 200 -24.62 4.56 -11.56
C ALA A 200 -23.63 3.43 -11.83
N LYS A 201 -22.36 3.55 -11.39
CA LYS A 201 -21.33 2.52 -11.60
C LYS A 201 -21.62 1.24 -10.81
N VAL A 202 -22.13 1.35 -9.58
CA VAL A 202 -22.56 0.19 -8.79
C VAL A 202 -23.69 -0.56 -9.50
N ARG A 203 -24.74 0.14 -9.95
CA ARG A 203 -25.85 -0.49 -10.69
C ARG A 203 -25.40 -1.08 -12.02
N LEU A 204 -24.51 -0.41 -12.74
CA LEU A 204 -23.94 -0.92 -13.99
C LEU A 204 -23.29 -2.29 -13.79
N VAL A 205 -22.43 -2.43 -12.77
CA VAL A 205 -21.72 -3.69 -12.52
C VAL A 205 -22.64 -4.78 -11.96
N MET A 206 -23.62 -4.40 -11.15
CA MET A 206 -24.51 -5.36 -10.45
C MET A 206 -25.68 -5.83 -11.33
N ASP A 207 -26.37 -4.91 -12.01
CA ASP A 207 -27.74 -5.10 -12.51
C ASP A 207 -27.88 -5.02 -14.04
N THR A 208 -26.78 -4.90 -14.79
CA THR A 208 -26.83 -4.74 -16.26
C THR A 208 -26.10 -5.85 -17.01
N ASP A 209 -26.39 -5.97 -18.31
CA ASP A 209 -25.68 -6.91 -19.18
C ASP A 209 -24.19 -6.56 -19.33
N GLN A 210 -23.81 -5.28 -19.21
CA GLN A 210 -22.41 -4.89 -19.17
C GLN A 210 -21.71 -5.51 -17.96
N GLY A 211 -22.34 -5.50 -16.78
CA GLY A 211 -21.83 -6.17 -15.58
C GLY A 211 -21.66 -7.68 -15.76
N LYS A 212 -22.57 -8.35 -16.48
CA LYS A 212 -22.44 -9.77 -16.84
C LYS A 212 -21.25 -10.00 -17.79
N MET A 213 -21.09 -9.16 -18.81
CA MET A 213 -19.95 -9.24 -19.73
C MET A 213 -18.61 -9.08 -19.02
N LEU A 214 -18.50 -8.21 -18.01
CA LEU A 214 -17.29 -8.07 -17.19
C LEU A 214 -16.96 -9.37 -16.47
N ARG A 215 -17.96 -10.04 -15.86
CA ARG A 215 -17.78 -11.32 -15.16
C ARG A 215 -17.37 -12.45 -16.11
N GLU A 216 -18.00 -12.53 -17.28
CA GLU A 216 -17.63 -13.50 -18.33
C GLU A 216 -16.18 -13.30 -18.79
N ARG A 217 -15.79 -12.04 -19.01
CA ARG A 217 -14.41 -11.67 -19.36
C ARG A 217 -13.43 -12.04 -18.26
N LEU A 218 -13.78 -11.75 -17.01
CA LEU A 218 -12.98 -12.07 -15.84
C LEU A 218 -12.78 -13.57 -15.64
N ALA A 219 -13.79 -14.40 -15.91
CA ALA A 219 -13.63 -15.85 -15.88
C ALA A 219 -12.50 -16.29 -16.82
N ILE A 220 -12.46 -15.76 -18.05
CA ILE A 220 -11.39 -16.06 -19.02
C ILE A 220 -10.02 -15.56 -18.54
N VAL A 221 -9.96 -14.34 -18.00
CA VAL A 221 -8.69 -13.75 -17.52
C VAL A 221 -8.18 -14.49 -16.29
N LYS A 222 -9.06 -14.92 -15.39
CA LYS A 222 -8.75 -15.74 -14.22
C LYS A 222 -8.14 -17.08 -14.63
N GLU A 223 -8.76 -17.80 -15.55
CA GLU A 223 -8.22 -19.08 -16.05
C GLU A 223 -6.83 -18.88 -16.66
N ARG A 224 -6.63 -17.83 -17.47
CA ARG A 224 -5.30 -17.51 -18.03
C ARG A 224 -4.27 -17.18 -16.95
N ALA A 225 -4.67 -16.51 -15.88
CA ALA A 225 -3.79 -16.20 -14.77
C ALA A 225 -3.39 -17.48 -14.01
N LEU A 226 -4.34 -18.40 -13.78
CA LEU A 226 -4.08 -19.71 -13.20
C LEU A 226 -3.15 -20.55 -14.09
N ASP A 227 -3.40 -20.59 -15.40
CA ASP A 227 -2.54 -21.24 -16.40
C ASP A 227 -1.14 -20.63 -16.47
N ALA A 228 -0.97 -19.35 -16.14
CA ALA A 228 0.36 -18.75 -16.12
C ALA A 228 1.20 -19.23 -14.93
N ILE A 229 0.56 -19.49 -13.78
CA ILE A 229 1.24 -19.78 -12.51
C ILE A 229 1.23 -21.27 -12.10
N HIS A 230 0.46 -22.12 -12.78
CA HIS A 230 0.48 -23.56 -12.54
C HIS A 230 1.86 -24.19 -12.82
N GLU A 231 2.07 -25.42 -12.37
CA GLU A 231 3.27 -26.20 -12.66
C GLU A 231 3.44 -26.40 -14.18
N GLY A 232 4.57 -25.96 -14.73
CA GLY A 232 4.83 -25.90 -16.17
C GLY A 232 4.30 -24.63 -16.86
N GLY A 233 3.69 -23.72 -16.10
CA GLY A 233 3.13 -22.46 -16.58
C GLY A 233 4.16 -21.44 -17.04
N SER A 234 3.71 -20.44 -17.79
CA SER A 234 4.59 -19.45 -18.41
C SER A 234 5.34 -18.57 -17.40
N SER A 235 4.70 -18.19 -16.28
CA SER A 235 5.34 -17.41 -15.21
C SER A 235 6.35 -18.24 -14.43
N GLU A 236 6.06 -19.51 -14.14
CA GLU A 236 7.01 -20.42 -13.49
C GLU A 236 8.22 -20.66 -14.39
N ALA A 237 8.01 -20.95 -15.67
CA ALA A 237 9.08 -21.16 -16.64
C ALA A 237 9.96 -19.90 -16.80
N ALA A 238 9.36 -18.71 -16.83
CA ALA A 238 10.08 -17.45 -16.87
C ALA A 238 10.92 -17.23 -15.61
N LEU A 239 10.37 -17.52 -14.43
CA LEU A 239 11.09 -17.42 -13.16
C LEU A 239 12.25 -18.41 -13.08
N ALA A 240 12.02 -19.68 -13.46
CA ALA A 240 13.06 -20.69 -13.51
C ALA A 240 14.21 -20.29 -14.46
N LYS A 241 13.89 -19.73 -15.62
CA LYS A 241 14.88 -19.19 -16.56
C LYS A 241 15.67 -18.02 -15.96
N PHE A 242 14.99 -17.12 -15.25
CA PHE A 242 15.64 -15.99 -14.57
C PHE A 242 16.62 -16.47 -13.50
N LEU A 243 16.21 -17.42 -12.64
CA LEU A 243 17.07 -17.99 -11.60
C LEU A 243 18.30 -18.69 -12.19
N LYS A 244 18.11 -19.47 -13.25
CA LYS A 244 19.22 -20.12 -13.95
C LYS A 244 20.23 -19.12 -14.50
N ASN A 245 19.77 -17.99 -15.05
CA ASN A 245 20.66 -16.94 -15.56
C ASN A 245 21.49 -16.30 -14.43
N MET A 246 20.90 -16.09 -13.24
CA MET A 246 21.63 -15.57 -12.07
C MET A 246 22.72 -16.53 -11.57
N GLU A 247 22.47 -17.84 -11.59
CA GLU A 247 23.48 -18.84 -11.21
C GLU A 247 24.67 -18.86 -12.16
N VAL A 248 24.41 -18.68 -13.46
CA VAL A 248 25.46 -18.60 -14.48
C VAL A 248 26.29 -17.33 -14.33
N GLU A 249 25.69 -16.18 -13.98
CA GLU A 249 26.41 -14.93 -13.74
C GLU A 249 27.30 -14.98 -12.48
N ASN A 250 26.82 -15.60 -11.40
CA ASN A 250 27.61 -15.79 -10.18
C ASN A 250 28.78 -16.76 -10.36
N ALA A 251 28.69 -17.71 -11.30
CA ALA A 251 29.79 -18.61 -11.64
C ALA A 251 30.90 -17.94 -12.50
N ILE A 252 30.61 -16.77 -13.10
CA ILE A 252 31.53 -16.06 -14.00
C ILE A 252 32.20 -14.87 -13.31
N ALA A 253 31.67 -14.34 -12.20
CA ALA A 253 32.31 -13.28 -11.42
C ALA A 253 33.43 -13.85 -10.53
N PRO A 254 34.74 -13.57 -10.81
CA PRO A 254 35.79 -13.94 -9.88
C PRO A 254 35.68 -13.05 -8.65
N HIS A 255 35.59 -13.64 -7.47
CA HIS A 255 35.79 -12.92 -6.22
C HIS A 255 37.21 -12.32 -6.22
N GLY A 256 37.28 -11.01 -6.46
CA GLY A 256 38.49 -10.19 -6.29
C GLY A 256 38.65 -9.74 -4.85
#